data_AF-A0A285N878-F1
#
_entry.id   AF-A0A285N878-F1
#
_cell.length_a   1.000
_cell.length_b   1.000
_cell.length_c   1.000
_cell.angle_alpha   90.00
_cell.angle_beta   90.00
_cell.angle_gamma   90.00
#
_symmetry.space_group_name_H-M   'P 1'
#
loop_
_entity.id
_entity.type
_entity.pdbx_description
1 polymer ?
#
loop_
_entity_poly.entity_id
_entity_poly.type
_entity_poly.pdbx_seq_one_letter_code
_entity_poly.pdbx_strand_id
1 'polypeptide(L)'
;MSDNILDRTREELVRDAVETAADGLLVRNPSAETIRELVSVLSDADDRPAVRLLGQSGVVKNVMSDFIVASSAADLVEDGTLEVRASESVTGNPLLIHDDAVVAVVTAGQSVAGLVSDDDSFVADARDAHEQDWAAAETYPLRTPPLSAVHDGLSKELGEHAEQDFRTMLDSLETARGDGDGLDEVTISLLVAAKNEELLYDVSKWGEDTGVASKATFSRTKTELENMGLIDTEKVPIDVGRPRLRLKLGDERLEDADNDQLATVAQSMLN
;
A
#
# COMPACT_ATOMS: atom_id res chain seq x y z
N MET A 1 33.78 -5.13 13.50
CA MET A 1 33.93 -5.38 12.05
C MET A 1 32.74 -6.22 11.66
N SER A 2 31.61 -5.55 11.54
CA SER A 2 30.40 -6.11 10.95
C SER A 2 30.70 -6.42 9.49
N ASP A 3 30.37 -7.62 9.04
CA ASP A 3 30.55 -8.00 7.65
C ASP A 3 29.52 -7.29 6.76
N ASN A 4 29.95 -6.84 5.59
CA ASN A 4 29.03 -6.30 4.59
C ASN A 4 28.01 -7.37 4.18
N ILE A 5 26.77 -6.95 4.00
CA ILE A 5 25.67 -7.82 3.59
C ILE A 5 25.70 -7.89 2.06
N LEU A 6 26.04 -9.07 1.53
CA LEU A 6 26.21 -9.32 0.09
C LEU A 6 25.21 -10.37 -0.40
N ASP A 7 24.95 -10.37 -1.70
CA ASP A 7 24.13 -11.36 -2.42
C ASP A 7 22.70 -11.53 -1.84
N ARG A 8 22.11 -10.45 -1.34
CA ARG A 8 20.72 -10.42 -0.82
C ARG A 8 19.77 -9.72 -1.78
N THR A 9 18.50 -10.10 -1.70
CA THR A 9 17.42 -9.27 -2.24
C THR A 9 17.24 -8.02 -1.37
N ARG A 10 16.53 -7.03 -1.92
CA ARG A 10 16.20 -5.82 -1.15
C ARG A 10 15.30 -6.15 0.04
N GLU A 11 14.30 -6.99 -0.18
CA GLU A 11 13.40 -7.49 0.87
C GLU A 11 14.20 -8.13 2.01
N GLU A 12 15.12 -9.04 1.70
CA GLU A 12 15.95 -9.69 2.72
C GLU A 12 16.78 -8.68 3.54
N LEU A 13 17.36 -7.67 2.87
CA LEU A 13 18.13 -6.62 3.56
C LEU A 13 17.24 -5.78 4.48
N VAL A 14 16.03 -5.43 4.03
CA VAL A 14 15.08 -4.65 4.82
C VAL A 14 14.51 -5.47 5.98
N ARG A 15 14.21 -6.74 5.76
CA ARG A 15 13.74 -7.68 6.79
C ARG A 15 14.77 -7.84 7.90
N ASP A 16 16.04 -8.08 7.55
CA ASP A 16 17.14 -8.15 8.51
C ASP A 16 17.26 -6.85 9.33
N ALA A 17 17.12 -5.69 8.67
CA ALA A 17 17.16 -4.40 9.37
C ALA A 17 15.96 -4.18 10.32
N VAL A 18 14.76 -4.66 9.96
CA VAL A 18 13.59 -4.58 10.85
C VAL A 18 13.75 -5.51 12.05
N GLU A 19 14.16 -6.76 11.82
CA GLU A 19 14.31 -7.78 12.87
C GLU A 19 15.42 -7.47 13.88
N THR A 20 16.46 -6.74 13.46
CA THR A 20 17.60 -6.38 14.32
C THR A 20 17.43 -5.06 15.07
N ALA A 21 16.42 -4.25 14.75
CA ALA A 21 16.25 -2.88 15.27
C ALA A 21 15.48 -2.82 16.61
N ALA A 22 15.95 -3.48 17.68
CA ALA A 22 15.22 -3.58 18.95
C ALA A 22 14.75 -2.24 19.55
N ASP A 23 15.55 -1.17 19.42
CA ASP A 23 15.29 0.15 19.99
C ASP A 23 14.73 1.17 18.96
N GLY A 24 14.44 0.70 17.73
CA GLY A 24 13.92 1.49 16.63
C GLY A 24 14.86 1.57 15.43
N LEU A 25 14.30 1.98 14.28
CA LEU A 25 15.00 2.06 13.01
C LEU A 25 14.81 3.45 12.38
N LEU A 26 15.91 4.12 12.02
CA LEU A 26 15.83 5.36 11.25
C LEU A 26 16.15 5.07 9.78
N VAL A 27 15.25 5.45 8.89
CA VAL A 27 15.38 5.23 7.45
C VAL A 27 15.55 6.58 6.77
N ARG A 28 16.72 6.81 6.17
CA ARG A 28 17.08 8.09 5.56
C ARG A 28 17.25 7.95 4.07
N ASN A 29 16.61 8.85 3.31
CA ASN A 29 16.65 8.92 1.86
C ASN A 29 16.43 7.56 1.13
N PRO A 30 15.42 6.75 1.53
CA PRO A 30 15.16 5.47 0.87
C PRO A 30 14.73 5.66 -0.59
N SER A 31 15.07 4.69 -1.45
CA SER A 31 14.49 4.63 -2.79
C SER A 31 13.03 4.17 -2.72
N ALA A 32 12.29 4.33 -3.82
CA ALA A 32 10.89 3.93 -3.89
C ALA A 32 10.69 2.45 -3.53
N GLU A 33 11.56 1.59 -4.05
CA GLU A 33 11.56 0.15 -3.79
C GLU A 33 11.82 -0.13 -2.31
N THR A 34 12.79 0.54 -1.68
CA THR A 34 13.05 0.35 -0.24
C THR A 34 11.87 0.75 0.64
N ILE A 35 11.12 1.80 0.27
CA ILE A 35 9.90 2.18 1.01
C ILE A 35 8.85 1.08 0.89
N ARG A 36 8.63 0.52 -0.31
CA ARG A 36 7.65 -0.56 -0.52
C ARG A 36 7.99 -1.80 0.30
N GLU A 37 9.25 -2.25 0.22
CA GLU A 37 9.72 -3.40 1.00
C GLU A 37 9.60 -3.15 2.50
N LEU A 38 9.93 -1.94 2.97
CA LEU A 38 9.82 -1.60 4.39
C LEU A 38 8.37 -1.67 4.87
N VAL A 39 7.43 -1.11 4.12
CA VAL A 39 6.00 -1.17 4.47
C VAL A 39 5.52 -2.62 4.48
N SER A 40 5.85 -3.41 3.45
CA SER A 40 5.47 -4.83 3.38
C SER A 40 6.04 -5.65 4.54
N VAL A 41 7.35 -5.54 4.79
CA VAL A 41 8.02 -6.25 5.89
C VAL A 41 7.43 -5.87 7.25
N LEU A 42 7.16 -4.58 7.49
CA LEU A 42 6.55 -4.13 8.74
C LEU A 42 5.11 -4.64 8.88
N SER A 43 4.33 -4.65 7.81
CA SER A 43 2.96 -5.19 7.81
C SER A 43 2.91 -6.68 8.15
N ASP A 44 3.91 -7.45 7.72
CA ASP A 44 4.00 -8.91 7.94
C ASP A 44 4.63 -9.29 9.28
N ALA A 45 5.38 -8.38 9.91
CA ALA A 45 6.10 -8.67 11.15
C ALA A 45 5.14 -8.65 12.37
N ASP A 46 5.31 -9.62 13.27
CA ASP A 46 4.58 -9.67 14.55
C ASP A 46 5.17 -8.70 15.57
N ASP A 47 6.50 -8.68 15.71
CA ASP A 47 7.25 -7.79 16.59
C ASP A 47 7.91 -6.69 15.76
N ARG A 48 7.35 -5.47 15.82
CA ARG A 48 7.76 -4.34 14.96
C ARG A 48 8.53 -3.29 15.76
N PRO A 49 9.70 -2.83 15.28
CA PRO A 49 10.38 -1.70 15.88
C PRO A 49 9.68 -0.39 15.50
N ALA A 50 9.86 0.66 16.31
CA ALA A 50 9.45 2.00 15.90
C ALA A 50 10.34 2.50 14.75
N VAL A 51 9.75 2.94 13.65
CA VAL A 51 10.44 3.34 12.43
C VAL A 51 10.19 4.81 12.10
N ARG A 52 11.26 5.56 11.88
CA ARG A 52 11.20 6.95 11.40
C ARG A 52 11.78 7.04 9.99
N LEU A 53 10.92 7.31 9.03
CA LEU A 53 11.26 7.37 7.60
C LEU A 53 11.35 8.83 7.14
N LEU A 54 12.54 9.28 6.78
CA LEU A 54 12.79 10.57 6.16
C LEU A 54 13.16 10.38 4.68
N GLY A 55 12.21 10.66 3.78
CA GLY A 55 12.37 10.48 2.34
C GLY A 55 12.30 11.77 1.53
N GLN A 56 12.69 11.69 0.26
CA GLN A 56 12.46 12.79 -0.67
C GLN A 56 10.97 12.92 -0.96
N SER A 57 10.45 14.15 -0.94
CA SER A 57 9.03 14.42 -1.14
C SER A 57 8.46 13.82 -2.42
N GLY A 58 9.20 13.90 -3.54
CA GLY A 58 8.79 13.28 -4.81
C GLY A 58 8.72 11.76 -4.75
N VAL A 59 9.68 11.12 -4.07
CA VAL A 59 9.76 9.66 -3.93
C VAL A 59 8.65 9.15 -3.02
N VAL A 60 8.51 9.73 -1.83
CA VAL A 60 7.46 9.37 -0.87
C VAL A 60 6.09 9.57 -1.51
N LYS A 61 5.86 10.70 -2.20
CA LYS A 61 4.59 10.95 -2.89
C LYS A 61 4.28 9.94 -3.99
N ASN A 62 5.29 9.51 -4.75
CA ASN A 62 5.10 8.49 -5.78
C ASN A 62 4.72 7.15 -5.14
N VAL A 63 5.48 6.69 -4.14
CA VAL A 63 5.19 5.41 -3.47
C VAL A 63 3.82 5.42 -2.81
N MET A 64 3.47 6.49 -2.09
CA MET A 64 2.18 6.63 -1.42
C MET A 64 1.01 6.94 -2.37
N SER A 65 1.23 6.92 -3.69
CA SER A 65 0.14 6.94 -4.67
C SER A 65 -0.40 5.55 -4.99
N ASP A 66 0.35 4.49 -4.67
CA ASP A 66 -0.15 3.13 -4.72
C ASP A 66 -1.03 2.86 -3.50
N PHE A 67 -2.28 2.46 -3.74
CA PHE A 67 -3.27 2.28 -2.68
C PHE A 67 -2.84 1.26 -1.62
N ILE A 68 -2.26 0.15 -2.04
CA ILE A 68 -1.88 -0.96 -1.15
C ILE A 68 -0.78 -0.50 -0.22
N VAL A 69 0.27 0.10 -0.79
CA VAL A 69 1.40 0.61 -0.01
C VAL A 69 0.95 1.74 0.91
N ALA A 70 0.11 2.66 0.42
CA ALA A 70 -0.34 3.80 1.21
C ALA A 70 -1.30 3.42 2.34
N SER A 71 -2.20 2.47 2.11
CA SER A 71 -3.16 1.99 3.13
C SER A 71 -2.47 1.13 4.19
N SER A 72 -1.52 0.28 3.80
CA SER A 72 -0.66 -0.46 4.73
C SER A 72 0.22 0.48 5.56
N ALA A 73 0.82 1.49 4.93
CA ALA A 73 1.57 2.52 5.65
C ALA A 73 0.68 3.32 6.61
N ALA A 74 -0.60 3.52 6.27
CA ALA A 74 -1.55 4.21 7.14
C ALA A 74 -1.91 3.38 8.37
N ASP A 75 -2.03 2.04 8.26
CA ASP A 75 -2.16 1.16 9.43
C ASP A 75 -0.94 1.29 10.35
N LEU A 76 0.27 1.24 9.78
CA LEU A 76 1.52 1.38 10.54
C LEU A 76 1.70 2.78 11.16
N VAL A 77 1.12 3.82 10.57
CA VAL A 77 1.13 5.17 11.16
C VAL A 77 0.10 5.27 12.28
N GLU A 78 -1.06 4.66 12.12
CA GLU A 78 -2.12 4.67 13.14
C GLU A 78 -1.74 3.85 14.37
N ASP A 79 -1.05 2.72 14.20
CA ASP A 79 -0.54 1.89 15.29
C ASP A 79 0.72 2.46 15.97
N GLY A 80 1.34 3.49 15.37
CA GLY A 80 2.53 4.17 15.89
C GLY A 80 3.85 3.48 15.55
N THR A 81 3.85 2.43 14.72
CA THR A 81 5.04 1.73 14.25
C THR A 81 5.84 2.58 13.27
N LEU A 82 5.18 3.36 12.41
CA LEU A 82 5.81 4.13 11.35
C LEU A 82 5.51 5.62 11.49
N GLU A 83 6.54 6.45 11.44
CA GLU A 83 6.40 7.88 11.20
C GLU A 83 7.05 8.25 9.86
N VAL A 84 6.35 9.00 9.03
CA VAL A 84 6.84 9.42 7.71
C VAL A 84 7.01 10.93 7.67
N ARG A 85 8.22 11.39 7.34
CA ARG A 85 8.52 12.77 7.00
C ARG A 85 9.12 12.86 5.60
N ALA A 86 8.84 13.99 4.96
CA ALA A 86 9.31 14.25 3.61
C ALA A 86 10.03 15.60 3.54
N SER A 87 11.12 15.65 2.79
CA SER A 87 11.82 16.90 2.49
C SER A 87 12.43 16.89 1.10
N GLU A 88 12.43 18.05 0.43
CA GLU A 88 13.19 18.25 -0.81
C GLU A 88 14.70 18.37 -0.56
N SER A 89 15.12 18.61 0.69
CA SER A 89 16.52 18.83 1.07
C SER A 89 17.27 17.55 1.45
N VAL A 90 16.56 16.41 1.62
CA VAL A 90 17.23 15.16 1.99
C VAL A 90 18.05 14.64 0.80
N THR A 91 19.35 14.48 1.03
CA THR A 91 20.34 14.12 0.01
C THR A 91 21.34 13.11 0.55
N GLY A 92 22.09 12.45 -0.32
CA GLY A 92 23.10 11.46 0.06
C GLY A 92 22.61 10.02 -0.13
N ASN A 93 23.30 9.07 0.51
CA ASN A 93 23.00 7.65 0.34
C ASN A 93 21.70 7.26 1.08
N PRO A 94 20.98 6.23 0.59
CA PRO A 94 19.95 5.58 1.38
C PRO A 94 20.59 4.86 2.57
N LEU A 95 20.14 5.18 3.79
CA LEU A 95 20.68 4.60 5.02
C LEU A 95 19.57 3.95 5.84
N LEU A 96 19.89 2.81 6.44
CA LEU A 96 19.17 2.20 7.55
C LEU A 96 20.07 2.38 8.78
N ILE A 97 19.58 3.08 9.80
CA ILE A 97 20.38 3.50 10.95
C ILE A 97 19.78 2.85 12.20
N HIS A 98 20.57 1.96 12.79
CA HIS A 98 20.31 1.31 14.06
C HIS A 98 20.97 2.12 15.20
N ASP A 99 20.87 1.61 16.41
CA ASP A 99 21.48 2.23 17.60
C ASP A 99 23.00 2.07 17.65
N ASP A 100 23.52 0.97 17.09
CA ASP A 100 24.93 0.59 17.11
C ASP A 100 25.54 0.40 15.72
N ALA A 101 24.76 0.56 14.64
CA ALA A 101 25.23 0.37 13.28
C ALA A 101 24.51 1.27 12.26
N VAL A 102 25.24 1.61 11.19
CA VAL A 102 24.68 2.26 9.99
C VAL A 102 24.87 1.33 8.80
N VAL A 103 23.79 1.08 8.05
CA VAL A 103 23.80 0.30 6.82
C VAL A 103 23.50 1.22 5.65
N ALA A 104 24.47 1.40 4.75
CA ALA A 104 24.23 2.07 3.48
C ALA A 104 23.72 1.07 2.44
N VAL A 105 22.56 1.35 1.86
CA VAL A 105 21.93 0.48 0.86
C VAL A 105 22.48 0.84 -0.52
N VAL A 106 23.23 -0.08 -1.12
CA VAL A 106 23.84 0.08 -2.44
C VAL A 106 23.12 -0.80 -3.45
N THR A 107 22.56 -0.19 -4.50
CA THR A 107 21.88 -0.91 -5.58
C THR A 107 22.80 -1.03 -6.80
N ALA A 108 22.93 -2.26 -7.32
CA ALA A 108 23.68 -2.58 -8.54
C ALA A 108 22.82 -3.42 -9.49
N GLY A 109 22.03 -2.75 -10.34
CA GLY A 109 21.06 -3.42 -11.20
C GLY A 109 19.96 -4.06 -10.37
N GLN A 110 19.84 -5.40 -10.42
CA GLN A 110 18.86 -6.16 -9.65
C GLN A 110 19.38 -6.62 -8.28
N SER A 111 20.68 -6.44 -8.01
CA SER A 111 21.30 -6.84 -6.75
C SER A 111 21.37 -5.66 -5.78
N VAL A 112 21.23 -5.94 -4.50
CA VAL A 112 21.38 -4.96 -3.42
C VAL A 112 22.43 -5.47 -2.42
N ALA A 113 23.24 -4.55 -1.89
CA ALA A 113 24.19 -4.82 -0.83
C ALA A 113 24.03 -3.80 0.30
N GLY A 114 24.26 -4.24 1.54
CA GLY A 114 24.33 -3.40 2.73
C GLY A 114 25.79 -3.19 3.13
N LEU A 115 26.28 -1.96 3.05
CA LEU A 115 27.60 -1.62 3.58
C LEU A 115 27.45 -1.18 5.03
N VAL A 116 28.04 -1.94 5.94
CA VAL A 116 27.81 -1.77 7.39
C VAL A 116 28.99 -1.05 8.03
N SER A 117 28.69 -0.11 8.92
CA SER A 117 29.65 0.52 9.83
C SER A 117 29.13 0.44 11.26
N ASP A 118 29.91 -0.19 12.13
CA ASP A 118 29.71 -0.31 13.59
C ASP A 118 30.63 0.65 14.39
N ASP A 119 31.20 1.66 13.72
CA ASP A 119 32.00 2.69 14.39
C ASP A 119 31.10 3.64 15.19
N ASP A 120 31.18 3.58 16.52
CA ASP A 120 30.36 4.36 17.46
C ASP A 120 30.30 5.87 17.11
N SER A 121 31.44 6.45 16.69
CA SER A 121 31.50 7.88 16.39
C SER A 121 30.74 8.22 15.11
N PHE A 122 30.87 7.37 14.08
CA PHE A 122 30.14 7.52 12.85
C PHE A 122 28.64 7.25 13.02
N VAL A 123 28.26 6.26 13.84
CA VAL A 123 26.85 5.96 14.15
C VAL A 123 26.20 7.16 14.84
N ALA A 124 26.87 7.74 15.84
CA ALA A 124 26.40 8.95 16.52
C ALA A 124 26.21 10.12 15.54
N ASP A 125 27.22 10.40 14.71
CA ASP A 125 27.15 11.47 13.70
C ASP A 125 25.98 11.27 12.71
N ALA A 126 25.74 10.02 12.27
CA ALA A 126 24.65 9.70 11.35
C ALA A 126 23.27 9.89 11.99
N ARG A 127 23.11 9.50 13.27
CA ARG A 127 21.88 9.71 14.04
C ARG A 127 21.62 11.19 14.27
N ASP A 128 22.63 11.96 14.67
CA ASP A 128 22.51 13.41 14.88
C ASP A 128 22.12 14.14 13.58
N ALA A 129 22.72 13.75 12.45
CA ALA A 129 22.35 14.28 11.14
C ALA A 129 20.91 13.95 10.76
N HIS A 130 20.46 12.71 11.03
CA HIS A 130 19.07 12.32 10.81
C HIS A 130 18.12 13.16 11.69
N GLU A 131 18.39 13.33 12.98
CA GLU A 131 17.55 14.12 13.89
C GLU A 131 17.42 15.57 13.47
N GLN A 132 18.53 16.18 13.02
CA GLN A 132 18.51 17.55 12.52
C GLN A 132 17.61 17.70 11.30
N ASP A 133 17.77 16.82 10.31
CA ASP A 133 16.96 16.84 9.10
C ASP A 133 15.48 16.50 9.42
N TRP A 134 15.26 15.54 10.33
CA TRP A 134 13.94 15.12 10.80
C TRP A 134 13.17 16.28 11.44
N ALA A 135 13.81 17.01 12.35
CA ALA A 135 13.22 18.16 13.03
C ALA A 135 12.85 19.31 12.07
N ALA A 136 13.58 19.43 10.95
CA ALA A 136 13.32 20.44 9.92
C ALA A 136 12.28 19.99 8.87
N ALA A 137 12.04 18.68 8.73
CA ALA A 137 11.12 18.12 7.75
C ALA A 137 9.66 18.16 8.22
N GLU A 138 8.74 18.22 7.26
CA GLU A 138 7.30 18.17 7.52
C GLU A 138 6.81 16.72 7.62
N THR A 139 5.84 16.48 8.50
CA THR A 139 5.08 15.22 8.53
C THR A 139 4.39 15.02 7.19
N TYR A 140 4.56 13.84 6.61
CA TYR A 140 3.89 13.48 5.37
C TYR A 140 2.43 13.11 5.63
N PRO A 141 1.43 13.84 5.09
CA PRO A 141 0.04 13.54 5.34
C PRO A 141 -0.43 12.39 4.45
N LEU A 142 -0.57 11.18 5.02
CA LEU A 142 -1.27 10.08 4.36
C LEU A 142 -2.75 10.44 4.20
N ARG A 143 -3.24 10.37 2.96
CA ARG A 143 -4.64 10.66 2.61
C ARG A 143 -5.47 9.40 2.43
N THR A 144 -4.80 8.29 2.19
CA THR A 144 -5.40 6.96 2.05
C THR A 144 -5.79 6.45 3.43
N PRO A 145 -6.99 5.87 3.59
CA PRO A 145 -7.37 5.26 4.85
C PRO A 145 -6.50 4.02 5.18
N PRO A 146 -6.37 3.65 6.46
CA PRO A 146 -5.75 2.39 6.87
C PRO A 146 -6.42 1.18 6.21
N LEU A 147 -5.65 0.19 5.78
CA LEU A 147 -6.17 -0.99 5.08
C LEU A 147 -7.10 -1.78 6.01
N SER A 148 -6.77 -1.87 7.30
CA SER A 148 -7.65 -2.48 8.30
C SER A 148 -9.04 -1.82 8.33
N ALA A 149 -9.12 -0.48 8.28
CA ALA A 149 -10.38 0.26 8.27
C ALA A 149 -11.20 0.02 6.98
N VAL A 150 -10.52 -0.16 5.83
CA VAL A 150 -11.11 -0.55 4.55
C VAL A 150 -11.78 -1.91 4.67
N HIS A 151 -11.07 -2.94 5.15
CA HIS A 151 -11.63 -4.27 5.36
C HIS A 151 -12.79 -4.26 6.35
N ASP A 152 -12.61 -3.61 7.50
CA ASP A 152 -13.62 -3.49 8.54
C ASP A 152 -14.89 -2.83 8.04
N GLY A 153 -14.76 -1.74 7.29
CA GLY A 153 -15.88 -1.03 6.70
C GLY A 153 -16.61 -1.89 5.66
N LEU A 154 -15.84 -2.62 4.84
CA LEU A 154 -16.39 -3.42 3.74
C LEU A 154 -17.19 -4.60 4.30
N SER A 155 -16.65 -5.28 5.31
CA SER A 155 -17.34 -6.35 6.03
C SER A 155 -18.63 -5.85 6.70
N LYS A 156 -18.63 -4.63 7.26
CA LYS A 156 -19.82 -4.05 7.90
C LYS A 156 -20.91 -3.64 6.92
N GLU A 157 -20.54 -3.09 5.75
CA GLU A 157 -21.51 -2.55 4.78
C GLU A 157 -21.95 -3.58 3.73
N LEU A 158 -21.04 -4.46 3.26
CA LEU A 158 -21.29 -5.45 2.20
C LEU A 158 -21.18 -6.92 2.67
N GLY A 159 -20.77 -7.15 3.93
CA GLY A 159 -20.66 -8.49 4.50
C GLY A 159 -19.29 -9.15 4.34
N GLU A 160 -19.06 -10.19 5.14
CA GLU A 160 -17.78 -10.91 5.24
C GLU A 160 -17.33 -11.55 3.92
N HIS A 161 -18.27 -11.99 3.08
CA HIS A 161 -17.94 -12.62 1.80
C HIS A 161 -17.36 -11.61 0.81
N ALA A 162 -17.97 -10.43 0.70
CA ALA A 162 -17.45 -9.34 -0.12
C ALA A 162 -16.07 -8.86 0.39
N GLU A 163 -15.88 -8.81 1.72
CA GLU A 163 -14.58 -8.48 2.29
C GLU A 163 -13.50 -9.51 1.94
N GLN A 164 -13.82 -10.80 2.04
CA GLN A 164 -12.89 -11.87 1.69
C GLN A 164 -12.56 -11.88 0.19
N ASP A 165 -13.54 -11.63 -0.68
CA ASP A 165 -13.34 -11.50 -2.12
C ASP A 165 -12.41 -10.32 -2.44
N PHE A 166 -12.62 -9.16 -1.79
CA PHE A 166 -11.76 -8.00 -1.93
C PHE A 166 -10.31 -8.29 -1.55
N ARG A 167 -10.10 -8.92 -0.38
CA ARG A 167 -8.77 -9.32 0.09
C ARG A 167 -8.09 -10.24 -0.92
N THR A 168 -8.79 -11.28 -1.37
CA THR A 168 -8.24 -12.24 -2.33
C THR A 168 -7.83 -11.58 -3.66
N MET A 169 -8.65 -10.64 -4.16
CA MET A 169 -8.31 -9.89 -5.37
C MET A 169 -7.12 -8.95 -5.16
N LEU A 170 -7.01 -8.33 -3.99
CA LEU A 170 -5.90 -7.45 -3.63
C LEU A 170 -4.58 -8.24 -3.58
N ASP A 171 -4.55 -9.36 -2.85
CA ASP A 171 -3.38 -10.25 -2.72
C ASP A 171 -2.91 -10.77 -4.09
N SER A 172 -3.85 -11.07 -4.99
CA SER A 172 -3.51 -11.48 -6.36
C SER A 172 -2.85 -10.35 -7.16
N LEU A 173 -3.20 -9.09 -6.92
CA LEU A 173 -2.62 -7.94 -7.61
C LEU A 173 -1.25 -7.58 -7.06
N GLU A 174 -1.03 -7.74 -5.76
CA GLU A 174 0.30 -7.60 -5.15
C GLU A 174 1.31 -8.56 -5.77
N THR A 175 0.94 -9.84 -5.85
CA THR A 175 1.80 -10.90 -6.40
C THR A 175 2.03 -10.76 -7.92
N ALA A 176 1.12 -10.12 -8.64
CA ALA A 176 1.24 -9.87 -10.08
C ALA A 176 2.00 -8.58 -10.44
N ARG A 177 2.19 -7.63 -9.50
CA ARG A 177 2.75 -6.30 -9.80
C ARG A 177 4.28 -6.28 -9.81
N GLY A 178 4.83 -5.97 -10.98
CA GLY A 178 6.18 -5.42 -11.14
C GLY A 178 6.22 -3.90 -11.35
N ASP A 179 5.14 -3.26 -11.83
CA ASP A 179 5.22 -1.88 -12.37
C ASP A 179 3.93 -1.03 -12.22
N GLY A 180 3.22 -1.08 -11.08
CA GLY A 180 2.24 -0.04 -10.70
C GLY A 180 0.99 0.15 -11.58
N ASP A 181 0.78 -0.67 -12.61
CA ASP A 181 -0.31 -0.57 -13.60
C ASP A 181 -1.42 -1.61 -13.36
N GLY A 182 -1.71 -1.90 -12.09
CA GLY A 182 -2.81 -2.81 -11.70
C GLY A 182 -4.13 -2.09 -11.49
N LEU A 183 -5.22 -2.84 -11.32
CA LEU A 183 -6.54 -2.28 -10.99
C LEU A 183 -6.47 -1.36 -9.77
N ASP A 184 -7.15 -0.21 -9.86
CA ASP A 184 -7.32 0.67 -8.71
C ASP A 184 -8.33 0.09 -7.71
N GLU A 185 -8.28 0.58 -6.48
CA GLU A 185 -9.11 0.12 -5.36
C GLU A 185 -10.60 0.29 -5.62
N VAL A 186 -11.00 1.32 -6.37
CA VAL A 186 -12.41 1.56 -6.74
C VAL A 186 -12.89 0.50 -7.71
N THR A 187 -12.04 0.12 -8.67
CA THR A 187 -12.30 -0.92 -9.66
C THR A 187 -12.44 -2.28 -8.98
N ILE A 188 -11.51 -2.63 -8.09
CA ILE A 188 -11.59 -3.87 -7.29
C ILE A 188 -12.89 -3.88 -6.49
N SER A 189 -13.20 -2.79 -5.79
CA SER A 189 -14.42 -2.68 -4.97
C SER A 189 -15.70 -2.86 -5.80
N LEU A 190 -15.75 -2.32 -7.01
CA LEU A 190 -16.89 -2.47 -7.91
C LEU A 190 -17.03 -3.89 -8.47
N LEU A 191 -15.92 -4.56 -8.77
CA LEU A 191 -15.91 -5.95 -9.23
C LEU A 191 -16.34 -6.91 -8.12
N VAL A 192 -15.87 -6.70 -6.89
CA VAL A 192 -16.31 -7.43 -5.70
C VAL A 192 -17.79 -7.24 -5.46
N ALA A 193 -18.27 -5.99 -5.51
CA ALA A 193 -19.68 -5.69 -5.35
C ALA A 193 -20.54 -6.31 -6.48
N ALA A 194 -20.03 -6.32 -7.71
CA ALA A 194 -20.68 -6.98 -8.84
C ALA A 194 -20.76 -8.51 -8.68
N LYS A 195 -19.67 -9.14 -8.22
CA LYS A 195 -19.62 -10.58 -7.93
C LYS A 195 -20.61 -10.99 -6.84
N ASN A 196 -20.76 -10.16 -5.82
CA ASN A 196 -21.66 -10.40 -4.69
C ASN A 196 -23.09 -9.86 -4.92
N GLU A 197 -23.41 -9.38 -6.13
CA GLU A 197 -24.71 -8.80 -6.48
C GLU A 197 -25.16 -7.64 -5.56
N GLU A 198 -24.20 -6.87 -5.06
CA GLU A 198 -24.40 -5.76 -4.15
C GLU A 198 -24.95 -4.51 -4.84
N LEU A 199 -25.56 -3.62 -4.07
CA LEU A 199 -26.07 -2.37 -4.62
C LEU A 199 -24.94 -1.35 -4.78
N LEU A 200 -24.89 -0.68 -5.93
CA LEU A 200 -23.96 0.43 -6.19
C LEU A 200 -24.01 1.49 -5.10
N TYR A 201 -25.19 1.73 -4.53
CA TYR A 201 -25.37 2.69 -3.44
C TYR A 201 -24.58 2.31 -2.20
N ASP A 202 -24.58 1.03 -1.82
CA ASP A 202 -23.97 0.54 -0.58
C ASP A 202 -22.43 0.58 -0.71
N VAL A 203 -21.87 0.07 -1.81
CA VAL A 203 -20.41 0.16 -2.08
C VAL A 203 -19.94 1.62 -2.25
N SER A 204 -20.70 2.47 -2.93
CA SER A 204 -20.31 3.88 -3.09
C SER A 204 -20.42 4.67 -1.78
N LYS A 205 -21.35 4.29 -0.89
CA LYS A 205 -21.47 4.87 0.44
C LYS A 205 -20.31 4.41 1.31
N TRP A 206 -20.02 3.12 1.35
CA TRP A 206 -18.88 2.55 2.05
C TRP A 206 -17.57 3.25 1.65
N GLY A 207 -17.31 3.37 0.35
CA GLY A 207 -16.06 3.96 -0.14
C GLY A 207 -15.92 5.44 0.19
N GLU A 208 -17.02 6.19 0.26
CA GLU A 208 -17.02 7.58 0.71
C GLU A 208 -16.83 7.69 2.22
N ASP A 209 -17.55 6.88 3.00
CA ASP A 209 -17.51 6.87 4.46
C ASP A 209 -16.13 6.44 4.98
N THR A 210 -15.44 5.55 4.26
CA THR A 210 -14.09 5.06 4.59
C THR A 210 -12.99 5.94 4.00
N GLY A 211 -13.31 6.88 3.10
CA GLY A 211 -12.33 7.75 2.46
C GLY A 211 -11.54 7.11 1.31
N VAL A 212 -11.95 5.94 0.82
CA VAL A 212 -11.39 5.26 -0.36
C VAL A 212 -11.57 6.14 -1.60
N ALA A 213 -12.82 6.53 -1.89
CA ALA A 213 -13.10 7.45 -2.99
C ALA A 213 -14.49 8.09 -2.87
N SER A 214 -14.68 9.21 -3.56
CA SER A 214 -15.99 9.89 -3.61
C SER A 214 -17.03 9.06 -4.39
N LYS A 215 -18.32 9.24 -4.07
CA LYS A 215 -19.44 8.67 -4.86
C LYS A 215 -19.38 9.02 -6.35
N ALA A 216 -18.87 10.20 -6.69
CA ALA A 216 -18.70 10.62 -8.08
C ALA A 216 -17.59 9.82 -8.79
N THR A 217 -16.53 9.42 -8.07
CA THR A 217 -15.50 8.51 -8.59
C THR A 217 -16.10 7.14 -8.86
N PHE A 218 -16.76 6.52 -7.87
CA PHE A 218 -17.46 5.25 -8.06
C PHE A 218 -18.42 5.26 -9.25
N SER A 219 -19.22 6.32 -9.40
CA SER A 219 -20.15 6.44 -10.53
C SER A 219 -19.46 6.51 -11.90
N ARG A 220 -18.28 7.16 -11.98
CA ARG A 220 -17.51 7.25 -13.23
C ARG A 220 -16.86 5.91 -13.55
N THR A 221 -16.14 5.32 -12.60
CA THR A 221 -15.50 4.01 -12.77
C THR A 221 -16.53 2.93 -13.09
N LYS A 222 -17.70 2.93 -12.44
CA LYS A 222 -18.83 2.06 -12.80
C LYS A 222 -19.22 2.21 -14.27
N THR A 223 -19.34 3.43 -14.76
CA THR A 223 -19.73 3.70 -16.16
C THR A 223 -18.67 3.20 -17.13
N GLU A 224 -17.39 3.37 -16.79
CA GLU A 224 -16.27 2.85 -17.57
C GLU A 224 -16.30 1.33 -17.65
N LEU A 225 -16.42 0.64 -16.50
CA LEU A 225 -16.51 -0.81 -16.44
C LEU A 225 -17.73 -1.37 -17.19
N GLU A 226 -18.88 -0.69 -17.12
CA GLU A 226 -20.10 -1.09 -17.85
C GLU A 226 -19.94 -0.91 -19.36
N ASN A 227 -19.30 0.19 -19.81
CA ASN A 227 -19.01 0.39 -21.23
C ASN A 227 -18.04 -0.67 -21.79
N MET A 228 -17.19 -1.23 -20.94
CA MET A 228 -16.22 -2.27 -21.28
C MET A 228 -16.80 -3.68 -21.11
N GLY A 229 -18.04 -3.80 -20.63
CA GLY A 229 -18.72 -5.08 -20.40
C GLY A 229 -18.21 -5.87 -19.19
N LEU A 230 -17.41 -5.26 -18.30
CA LEU A 230 -16.96 -5.95 -17.08
C LEU A 230 -18.07 -6.07 -16.04
N ILE A 231 -18.96 -5.09 -15.97
CA ILE A 231 -20.09 -5.09 -15.05
C ILE A 231 -21.39 -4.71 -15.77
N ASP A 232 -22.50 -5.22 -15.27
CA ASP A 232 -23.85 -4.86 -15.68
C ASP A 232 -24.66 -4.32 -14.50
N THR A 233 -25.81 -3.70 -14.78
CA THR A 233 -26.71 -3.23 -13.73
C THR A 233 -28.17 -3.66 -13.86
N GLU A 234 -28.73 -4.10 -12.74
CA GLU A 234 -30.14 -4.43 -12.59
C GLU A 234 -30.86 -3.38 -11.72
N LYS A 235 -32.03 -2.92 -12.16
CA LYS A 235 -32.84 -1.96 -11.38
C LYS A 235 -33.60 -2.65 -10.27
N VAL A 236 -33.33 -2.24 -9.02
CA VAL A 236 -34.01 -2.71 -7.82
C VAL A 236 -35.00 -1.65 -7.34
N PRO A 237 -36.33 -1.93 -7.36
CA PRO A 237 -37.34 -1.00 -6.86
C PRO A 237 -37.12 -0.67 -5.38
N ILE A 238 -37.47 0.57 -5.00
CA ILE A 238 -37.50 1.04 -3.61
C ILE A 238 -38.80 1.77 -3.34
N ASP A 239 -39.20 1.87 -2.07
CA ASP A 239 -40.48 2.46 -1.66
C ASP A 239 -40.64 3.93 -2.06
N VAL A 240 -39.54 4.71 -1.99
CA VAL A 240 -39.54 6.13 -2.34
C VAL A 240 -38.24 6.48 -3.06
N GLY A 241 -38.35 7.09 -4.26
CA GLY A 241 -37.21 7.60 -5.02
C GLY A 241 -36.93 6.83 -6.30
N ARG A 242 -35.70 6.97 -6.82
CA ARG A 242 -35.26 6.24 -8.02
C ARG A 242 -34.85 4.82 -7.61
N PRO A 243 -35.12 3.79 -8.44
CA PRO A 243 -34.62 2.44 -8.20
C PRO A 243 -33.11 2.45 -7.94
N ARG A 244 -32.67 1.61 -7.01
CA ARG A 244 -31.24 1.35 -6.80
C ARG A 244 -30.72 0.48 -7.93
N LEU A 245 -29.40 0.48 -8.12
CA LEU A 245 -28.72 -0.34 -9.11
C LEU A 245 -28.01 -1.46 -8.38
N ARG A 246 -28.40 -2.70 -8.64
CA ARG A 246 -27.63 -3.90 -8.30
C ARG A 246 -26.55 -4.08 -9.35
N LEU A 247 -25.32 -4.27 -8.90
CA LEU A 247 -24.19 -4.58 -9.76
C LEU A 247 -24.18 -6.08 -10.07
N LYS A 248 -23.74 -6.44 -11.27
CA LYS A 248 -23.50 -7.82 -11.71
C LYS A 248 -22.23 -7.86 -12.54
N LEU A 249 -21.59 -9.02 -12.63
CA LEU A 249 -20.54 -9.23 -13.62
C LEU A 249 -21.18 -9.21 -15.02
N GLY A 250 -20.51 -8.57 -15.98
CA GLY A 250 -21.04 -8.35 -17.34
C GLY A 250 -20.48 -9.32 -18.39
N ASP A 251 -19.49 -10.14 -18.02
CA ASP A 251 -18.79 -11.07 -18.92
C ASP A 251 -18.73 -12.47 -18.29
N GLU A 252 -19.11 -13.50 -19.06
CA GLU A 252 -19.10 -14.90 -18.63
C GLU A 252 -17.71 -15.33 -18.12
N ARG A 253 -16.62 -14.77 -18.68
CA ARG A 253 -15.25 -15.07 -18.23
C ARG A 253 -14.98 -14.60 -16.80
N LEU A 254 -15.66 -13.55 -16.35
CA LEU A 254 -15.56 -13.05 -14.98
C LEU A 254 -16.44 -13.88 -14.04
N GLU A 255 -17.60 -14.36 -14.51
CA GLU A 255 -18.49 -15.23 -13.74
C GLU A 255 -17.84 -16.60 -13.46
N ASP A 256 -17.13 -17.15 -14.44
CA ASP A 256 -16.41 -18.42 -14.33
C ASP A 256 -15.06 -18.30 -13.58
N ALA A 257 -14.59 -17.08 -13.29
CA ALA A 257 -13.30 -16.85 -12.65
C ALA A 257 -13.37 -17.03 -11.12
N ASP A 258 -12.38 -17.76 -10.60
CA ASP A 258 -12.09 -17.78 -9.16
C ASP A 258 -11.65 -16.38 -8.69
N ASN A 259 -11.74 -16.11 -7.38
CA ASN A 259 -11.48 -14.78 -6.80
C ASN A 259 -10.10 -14.21 -7.13
N ASP A 260 -9.08 -15.05 -7.08
CA ASP A 260 -7.69 -14.72 -7.41
C ASP A 260 -7.51 -14.47 -8.92
N GLN A 261 -8.33 -15.08 -9.77
CA GLN A 261 -8.28 -14.89 -11.21
C GLN A 261 -9.07 -13.66 -11.67
N LEU A 262 -10.11 -13.26 -10.94
CA LEU A 262 -11.02 -12.21 -11.38
C LEU A 262 -10.29 -10.88 -11.63
N ALA A 263 -9.39 -10.48 -10.74
CA ALA A 263 -8.59 -9.27 -10.92
C ALA A 263 -7.69 -9.35 -12.16
N THR A 264 -7.06 -10.51 -12.38
CA THR A 264 -6.19 -10.74 -13.55
C THR A 264 -7.00 -10.74 -14.86
N VAL A 265 -8.17 -11.39 -14.88
CA VAL A 265 -9.07 -11.41 -16.04
C VAL A 265 -9.58 -10.00 -16.34
N ALA A 266 -10.04 -9.27 -15.32
CA ALA A 266 -10.48 -7.89 -15.48
C ALA A 266 -9.36 -7.00 -16.03
N GLN A 267 -8.14 -7.08 -15.47
CA GLN A 267 -6.99 -6.33 -15.97
C GLN A 267 -6.67 -6.66 -17.43
N SER A 268 -6.75 -7.94 -17.83
CA SER A 268 -6.54 -8.34 -19.24
C SER A 268 -7.58 -7.77 -20.21
N MET A 269 -8.78 -7.43 -19.71
CA MET A 269 -9.84 -6.82 -20.50
C MET A 269 -9.75 -5.29 -20.56
N LEU A 270 -9.02 -4.68 -19.62
CA LEU A 270 -8.79 -3.23 -19.59
C LEU A 270 -7.66 -2.78 -20.54
N ASN A 271 -6.78 -3.71 -20.92
CA ASN A 271 -5.59 -3.47 -21.75
C ASN A 271 -5.82 -3.73 -23.25
#